data_AF-A0A099PAI7-F1
#
_entry.id   AF-A0A099PAI7-F1
#
_cell.length_a   1.000
_cell.length_b   1.000
_cell.length_c   1.000
_cell.angle_alpha   90.00
_cell.angle_beta   90.00
_cell.angle_gamma   90.00
#
_symmetry.space_group_name_H-M   'P 1'
#
loop_
_entity.id
_entity.type
_entity.pdbx_description
1 polymer ?
#
loop_
_entity_poly.entity_id
_entity_poly.type
_entity_poly.pdbx_seq_one_letter_code
_entity_poly.pdbx_strand_id
1 'polypeptide(L)'
;MAPLFPQGPSISLLDCIKAFEVSETKDPQKKEALKRKGLPDYEQLQSQVAQLGADVHKASIKALQRCIECFSQIDAYLYAQCGHESPPSSQIKSLLQEALDRARHLSGMTSVPELSEVSDHPEVNMPAEPVAQPTTHTAQQFNLDHYRPANREDAFILIRKLIVFFKETEPHSPIAYNLERINRWGDLSLPELIGELITDDSARANFNKITGVEVINK
;
A
#
# COMPACT_ATOMS: atom_id res chain seq x y z
N MET A 1 23.59 3.67 -11.47
CA MET A 1 22.72 3.90 -10.29
C MET A 1 22.99 5.33 -9.82
N ALA A 2 21.97 6.19 -9.74
CA ALA A 2 22.17 7.59 -9.36
C ALA A 2 22.43 7.68 -7.83
N PRO A 3 23.46 8.42 -7.39
CA PRO A 3 23.79 8.54 -5.97
C PRO A 3 22.79 9.47 -5.26
N LEU A 4 22.40 9.10 -4.03
CA LEU A 4 21.53 9.91 -3.17
C LEU A 4 22.25 11.18 -2.67
N PHE A 5 23.57 11.11 -2.58
CA PHE A 5 24.45 12.23 -2.23
C PHE A 5 25.42 12.49 -3.39
N PRO A 6 25.34 13.65 -4.06
CA PRO A 6 26.13 13.91 -5.26
C PRO A 6 27.64 14.11 -5.00
N GLN A 7 28.08 14.23 -3.74
CA GLN A 7 29.47 14.52 -3.36
C GLN A 7 30.05 13.52 -2.32
N GLY A 8 29.47 12.33 -2.19
CA GLY A 8 29.93 11.30 -1.24
C GLY A 8 30.15 9.92 -1.87
N PRO A 9 30.48 8.87 -1.08
CA PRO A 9 30.42 7.49 -1.54
C PRO A 9 29.09 7.26 -2.28
N SER A 10 29.13 6.50 -3.38
CA SER A 10 28.02 6.28 -4.31
C SER A 10 26.92 5.43 -3.68
N ILE A 11 26.29 5.95 -2.64
CA ILE A 11 25.20 5.33 -1.90
C ILE A 11 23.95 5.60 -2.72
N SER A 12 23.40 4.56 -3.33
CA SER A 12 22.11 4.65 -4.01
C SER A 12 20.97 4.45 -3.01
N LEU A 13 19.78 4.95 -3.36
CA LEU A 13 18.57 4.70 -2.59
C LEU A 13 18.31 3.20 -2.37
N LEU A 14 18.67 2.38 -3.35
CA LEU A 14 18.55 0.92 -3.28
C LEU A 14 19.50 0.32 -2.22
N ASP A 15 20.68 0.91 -2.01
CA ASP A 15 21.61 0.46 -0.97
C ASP A 15 21.07 0.81 0.42
N CYS A 16 20.39 1.95 0.56
CA CYS A 16 19.70 2.33 1.81
C CYS A 16 18.51 1.41 2.13
N ILE A 17 17.71 1.03 1.14
CA ILE A 17 16.58 0.09 1.31
C ILE A 17 17.13 -1.28 1.75
N LYS A 18 18.11 -1.80 1.02
CA LYS A 18 18.75 -3.09 1.33
C LYS A 18 19.41 -3.12 2.70
N ALA A 19 20.09 -2.05 3.12
CA ALA A 19 20.69 -1.97 4.44
C ALA A 19 19.65 -1.96 5.57
N PHE A 20 18.47 -1.38 5.32
CA PHE A 20 17.37 -1.38 6.29
C PHE A 20 16.76 -2.78 6.46
N GLU A 21 16.52 -3.50 5.35
CA GLU A 21 16.07 -4.91 5.39
C GLU A 21 17.03 -5.80 6.19
N VAL A 22 18.35 -5.57 6.05
CA VAL A 22 19.39 -6.26 6.83
C VAL A 22 19.30 -5.90 8.32
N SER A 23 18.94 -4.65 8.65
CA SER A 23 18.82 -4.19 10.03
C SER A 23 17.54 -4.69 10.74
N GLU A 24 16.43 -4.84 10.01
CA GLU A 24 15.16 -5.37 10.55
C GLU A 24 15.14 -6.90 10.70
N THR A 25 16.06 -7.59 10.03
CA THR A 25 16.16 -9.05 10.12
C THR A 25 16.64 -9.48 11.51
N LYS A 26 15.72 -9.99 12.34
CA LYS A 26 15.99 -10.49 13.71
C LYS A 26 16.85 -11.76 13.76
N ASP A 27 17.05 -12.43 12.63
CA ASP A 27 17.81 -13.67 12.51
C ASP A 27 19.31 -13.40 12.28
N PRO A 28 20.19 -13.73 13.24
CA PRO A 28 21.61 -13.40 13.16
C PRO A 28 22.33 -14.12 12.01
N GLN A 29 21.90 -15.34 11.63
CA GLN A 29 22.52 -16.08 10.53
C GLN A 29 22.18 -15.47 9.16
N LYS A 30 20.94 -14.98 8.99
CA LYS A 30 20.54 -14.24 7.78
C LYS A 30 21.25 -12.90 7.67
N LYS A 31 21.44 -12.20 8.80
CA LYS A 31 22.18 -10.94 8.86
C LYS A 31 23.65 -11.12 8.43
N GLU A 32 24.32 -12.17 8.90
CA GLU A 32 25.70 -12.50 8.48
C GLU A 32 25.79 -12.96 7.02
N ALA A 33 24.80 -13.71 6.52
CA ALA A 33 24.76 -14.12 5.11
C ALA A 33 24.59 -12.92 4.16
N LEU A 34 23.81 -11.92 4.55
CA LEU A 34 23.63 -10.68 3.80
C LEU A 34 24.89 -9.80 3.84
N LYS A 35 25.59 -9.76 4.99
CA LYS A 35 26.92 -9.12 5.11
C LYS A 35 27.97 -9.79 4.21
N ARG A 36 27.99 -11.13 4.13
CA ARG A 36 28.88 -11.88 3.20
C ARG A 36 28.59 -11.61 1.73
N LYS A 37 27.36 -11.22 1.38
CA LYS A 37 26.98 -10.78 0.02
C LYS A 37 27.45 -9.35 -0.32
N GLY A 38 28.14 -8.66 0.59
CA GLY A 38 28.69 -7.32 0.35
C GLY A 38 27.66 -6.19 0.49
N LEU A 39 26.52 -6.44 1.14
CA LEU A 39 25.58 -5.37 1.50
C LEU A 39 26.16 -4.57 2.68
N PRO A 40 26.25 -3.23 2.57
CA PRO A 40 26.75 -2.38 3.65
C PRO A 40 25.80 -2.44 4.85
N ASP A 41 26.38 -2.50 6.05
CA ASP A 41 25.62 -2.44 7.30
C ASP A 41 25.02 -1.04 7.48
N TYR A 42 23.81 -0.96 8.01
CA TYR A 42 23.11 0.31 8.18
C TYR A 42 23.92 1.32 9.01
N GLU A 43 24.60 0.84 10.06
CA GLU A 43 25.46 1.63 10.93
C GLU A 43 26.73 2.14 10.23
N GLN A 44 27.29 1.36 9.30
CA GLN A 44 28.43 1.76 8.47
C GLN A 44 28.00 2.81 7.43
N LEU A 45 26.82 2.66 6.84
CA LEU A 45 26.21 3.64 5.95
C LEU A 45 25.95 4.97 6.67
N GLN A 46 25.36 4.92 7.86
CA GLN A 46 25.12 6.11 8.68
C GLN A 46 26.43 6.79 9.05
N SER A 47 27.47 6.04 9.41
CA SER A 47 28.79 6.59 9.72
C SER A 47 29.45 7.24 8.50
N GLN A 48 29.33 6.63 7.32
CA GLN A 48 29.82 7.20 6.07
C GLN A 48 29.07 8.48 5.70
N VAL A 49 27.74 8.48 5.82
CA VAL A 49 26.92 9.67 5.56
C VAL A 49 27.19 10.78 6.58
N ALA A 50 27.39 10.45 7.85
CA ALA A 50 27.74 11.42 8.90
C ALA A 50 29.10 12.10 8.66
N GLN A 51 30.02 11.46 7.93
CA GLN A 51 31.28 12.08 7.52
C GLN A 51 31.10 13.08 6.36
N LEU A 52 29.98 13.05 5.63
CA LEU A 52 29.66 14.11 4.69
C LEU A 52 29.24 15.36 5.48
N GLY A 53 29.76 16.52 5.10
CA GLY A 53 29.43 17.79 5.74
C GLY A 53 27.94 18.11 5.69
N ALA A 54 27.45 18.82 6.72
CA ALA A 54 26.04 19.19 6.88
C ALA A 54 25.46 19.96 5.68
N ASP A 55 26.30 20.70 4.94
CA ASP A 55 25.90 21.42 3.73
C ASP A 55 25.51 20.48 2.58
N VAL A 56 26.18 19.33 2.46
CA VAL A 56 25.87 18.31 1.45
C VAL A 56 24.52 17.65 1.77
N HIS A 57 24.25 17.38 3.05
CA HIS A 57 22.95 16.83 3.46
C HIS A 57 21.81 17.81 3.19
N LYS A 58 21.97 19.08 3.59
CA LYS A 58 20.98 20.13 3.30
C LYS A 58 20.73 20.27 1.81
N ALA A 59 21.78 20.23 0.98
CA ALA A 59 21.66 20.30 -0.47
C ALA A 59 20.89 19.09 -1.04
N SER A 60 21.18 17.88 -0.58
CA SER A 60 20.47 16.66 -1.00
C SER A 60 19.00 16.68 -0.59
N ILE A 61 18.68 17.06 0.64
CA ILE A 61 17.30 17.18 1.13
C ILE A 61 16.53 18.21 0.30
N LYS A 62 17.15 19.37 0.04
CA LYS A 62 16.54 20.44 -0.78
C LYS A 62 16.33 19.98 -2.22
N ALA A 63 17.25 19.21 -2.79
CA ALA A 63 17.10 18.64 -4.13
C ALA A 63 15.93 17.66 -4.19
N LEU A 64 15.80 16.77 -3.20
CA LEU A 64 14.68 15.82 -3.11
C LEU A 64 13.33 16.52 -2.97
N GLN A 65 13.24 17.55 -2.11
CA GLN A 65 12.03 18.38 -1.98
C GLN A 65 11.64 19.02 -3.30
N ARG A 66 12.62 19.60 -4.02
CA ARG A 66 12.37 20.21 -5.33
C ARG A 66 11.93 19.18 -6.38
N CYS A 67 12.46 17.95 -6.33
CA CYS A 67 12.01 16.87 -7.20
C CYS A 67 10.54 16.48 -6.92
N ILE A 68 10.15 16.37 -5.65
CA ILE A 68 8.76 16.06 -5.26
C ILE A 68 7.82 17.17 -5.74
N GLU A 69 8.18 18.43 -5.55
CA GLU A 69 7.40 19.58 -6.02
C GLU A 69 7.24 19.58 -7.55
N CYS A 70 8.35 19.44 -8.30
CA CYS A 70 8.30 19.37 -9.76
C CYS A 70 7.45 18.20 -10.25
N PHE A 71 7.60 17.01 -9.65
CA PHE A 71 6.82 15.85 -10.05
C PHE A 71 5.33 16.03 -9.74
N SER A 72 5.00 16.66 -8.61
CA SER A 72 3.62 16.98 -8.26
C SER A 72 2.98 17.97 -9.23
N GLN A 73 3.75 18.93 -9.75
CA GLN A 73 3.29 19.84 -10.81
C GLN A 73 3.04 19.11 -12.14
N ILE A 74 3.93 18.18 -12.51
CA ILE A 74 3.74 17.34 -13.71
C ILE A 74 2.48 16.48 -13.57
N ASP A 75 2.29 15.84 -12.41
CA ASP A 75 1.11 15.03 -12.13
C ASP A 75 -0.18 15.85 -12.18
N ALA A 76 -0.20 17.05 -11.57
CA ALA A 76 -1.34 17.95 -11.64
C ALA A 76 -1.64 18.39 -13.09
N TYR A 77 -0.60 18.67 -13.89
CA TYR A 77 -0.76 19.02 -15.30
C TYR A 77 -1.32 17.85 -16.12
N LEU A 78 -0.79 16.65 -15.95
CA LEU A 78 -1.28 15.45 -16.63
C LEU A 78 -2.71 15.11 -16.22
N TYR A 79 -3.05 15.27 -14.94
CA TYR A 79 -4.42 15.09 -14.46
C TYR A 79 -5.37 16.15 -15.05
N ALA A 80 -4.93 17.40 -15.18
CA ALA A 80 -5.74 18.44 -15.81
C ALA A 80 -6.00 18.21 -17.31
N GLN A 81 -5.07 17.58 -18.03
CA GLN A 81 -5.20 17.33 -19.48
C GLN A 81 -5.85 15.99 -19.81
N CYS A 82 -5.50 14.93 -19.07
CA CYS A 82 -5.91 13.56 -19.35
C CYS A 82 -7.01 13.06 -18.40
N GLY A 83 -7.33 13.81 -17.34
CA GLY A 83 -8.32 13.42 -16.33
C GLY A 83 -8.02 12.03 -15.77
N HIS A 84 -8.96 11.13 -15.96
CA HIS A 84 -8.89 9.75 -15.47
C HIS A 84 -7.94 8.84 -16.27
N GLU A 85 -7.41 9.29 -17.42
CA GLU A 85 -6.40 8.57 -18.21
C GLU A 85 -4.96 9.00 -17.88
N SER A 86 -4.77 9.85 -16.86
CA SER A 86 -3.43 10.22 -16.40
C SER A 86 -2.66 8.99 -15.90
N PRO A 87 -1.36 8.84 -16.24
CA PRO A 87 -0.57 7.71 -15.80
C PRO A 87 -0.47 7.64 -14.26
N PRO A 88 -0.39 6.44 -13.67
CA PRO A 88 -0.31 6.27 -12.22
C PRO A 88 1.00 6.87 -11.68
N SER A 89 0.88 7.90 -10.83
CA SER A 89 2.01 8.66 -10.29
C SER A 89 2.30 8.38 -8.79
N SER A 90 1.40 7.66 -8.12
CA SER A 90 1.45 7.41 -6.66
C SER A 90 2.72 6.67 -6.22
N GLN A 91 3.14 5.64 -6.96
CA GLN A 91 4.35 4.87 -6.65
C GLN A 91 5.61 5.74 -6.69
N ILE A 92 5.71 6.63 -7.69
CA ILE A 92 6.85 7.54 -7.84
C ILE A 92 6.86 8.57 -6.70
N LYS A 93 5.68 9.12 -6.33
CA LYS A 93 5.57 10.03 -5.18
C LYS A 93 5.97 9.36 -3.87
N SER A 94 5.47 8.14 -3.62
CA SER A 94 5.82 7.36 -2.43
C SER A 94 7.33 7.11 -2.35
N LEU A 95 7.95 6.70 -3.46
CA LEU A 95 9.38 6.43 -3.50
C LEU A 95 10.22 7.68 -3.26
N LEU A 96 9.83 8.83 -3.82
CA LEU A 96 10.51 10.11 -3.60
C LEU A 96 10.35 10.60 -2.15
N GLN A 97 9.17 10.39 -1.55
CA GLN A 97 8.91 10.72 -0.16
C GLN A 97 9.75 9.85 0.79
N GLU A 98 9.81 8.54 0.52
CA GLU A 98 10.66 7.60 1.24
C GLU A 98 12.15 7.97 1.12
N ALA A 99 12.60 8.40 -0.06
CA ALA A 99 13.95 8.91 -0.28
C ALA A 99 14.27 10.11 0.64
N LEU A 100 13.33 11.05 0.74
CA LEU A 100 13.46 12.25 1.55
C LEU A 100 13.55 11.92 3.03
N ASP A 101 12.67 11.04 3.52
CA ASP A 101 12.63 10.67 4.93
C ASP A 101 13.89 9.88 5.33
N ARG A 102 14.36 8.98 4.45
CA ARG A 102 15.65 8.29 4.65
C ARG A 102 16.83 9.26 4.64
N ALA A 103 16.85 10.25 3.74
CA ALA A 103 17.91 11.26 3.70
C ALA A 103 17.95 12.12 4.98
N ARG A 104 16.79 12.48 5.53
CA ARG A 104 16.68 13.20 6.81
C ARG A 104 17.20 12.38 7.98
N HIS A 105 16.81 11.10 8.04
CA HIS A 105 17.23 10.19 9.10
C HIS A 105 18.76 9.97 9.08
N LEU A 106 19.35 9.76 7.89
CA LEU A 106 20.79 9.58 7.74
C LEU A 106 21.61 10.84 8.05
N SER A 107 21.02 12.03 7.85
CA SER A 107 21.67 13.31 8.15
C SER A 107 21.65 13.67 9.65
N GLY A 108 20.87 12.95 10.47
CA GLY A 108 20.64 13.33 11.86
C GLY A 108 19.83 14.63 12.02
N MET A 109 19.31 15.18 10.91
CA MET A 109 18.39 16.33 10.88
C MET A 109 16.95 15.89 11.14
N THR A 110 16.78 14.95 12.08
CA THR A 110 15.46 14.54 12.56
C THR A 110 15.00 15.59 13.56
N SER A 111 14.17 16.53 13.11
CA SER A 111 13.11 17.04 13.98
C SER A 111 12.20 15.85 14.20
N VAL A 112 12.35 15.20 15.35
CA VAL A 112 11.49 14.10 15.80
C VAL A 112 10.08 14.68 15.91
N PRO A 113 9.07 14.00 15.37
CA PRO A 113 7.94 13.69 16.22
C PRO A 113 7.87 12.19 16.39
N GLU A 114 8.15 11.77 17.62
CA GLU A 114 7.62 10.55 18.18
C GLU A 114 6.10 10.56 17.99
N LEU A 115 5.58 9.36 17.80
CA LEU A 115 4.16 9.04 17.88
C LEU A 115 3.50 9.81 19.04
N SER A 116 2.50 10.64 18.72
CA SER A 116 1.54 11.14 19.70
C SER A 116 0.21 11.47 19.02
N GLU A 117 -0.82 10.92 19.64
CA GLU A 117 -2.24 11.03 19.37
C GLU A 117 -2.77 12.47 19.46
N VAL A 118 -4.08 12.59 19.22
CA VAL A 118 -5.00 13.70 19.52
C VAL A 118 -5.32 14.63 18.34
N SER A 119 -6.53 14.39 17.83
CA SER A 119 -7.60 15.34 17.54
C SER A 119 -7.25 16.83 17.41
N ASP A 120 -7.74 17.46 16.35
CA ASP A 120 -8.93 18.32 16.38
C ASP A 120 -8.90 19.32 15.22
N HIS A 121 -10.08 19.86 14.92
CA HIS A 121 -10.46 20.97 14.05
C HIS A 121 -11.05 20.63 12.66
N PRO A 122 -12.03 21.43 12.22
CA PRO A 122 -13.19 21.91 12.98
C PRO A 122 -14.49 21.70 12.21
N GLU A 123 -15.54 21.41 12.98
CA GLU A 123 -16.93 21.47 12.55
C GLU A 123 -17.31 22.92 12.26
N VAL A 124 -17.75 23.21 11.02
CA VAL A 124 -18.51 24.43 10.70
C VAL A 124 -19.83 24.00 10.07
N ASN A 125 -20.89 24.39 10.77
CA ASN A 125 -22.27 23.98 10.59
C ASN A 125 -23.05 24.98 9.71
N MET A 126 -23.60 24.49 8.57
CA MET A 126 -24.88 24.80 7.89
C MET A 126 -25.24 26.26 7.45
N PRO A 127 -26.20 26.48 6.49
CA PRO A 127 -27.44 25.71 6.24
C PRO A 127 -27.83 25.38 4.77
N ALA A 128 -28.85 24.48 4.70
CA ALA A 128 -29.57 23.88 3.56
C ALA A 128 -30.14 24.90 2.54
N GLU A 129 -30.45 24.56 1.27
CA GLU A 129 -31.59 23.71 0.79
C GLU A 129 -31.50 23.41 -0.74
N PRO A 130 -32.43 22.63 -1.38
CA PRO A 130 -32.11 21.56 -2.33
C PRO A 130 -32.48 21.86 -3.79
N VAL A 131 -31.73 21.34 -4.77
CA VAL A 131 -32.26 21.15 -6.14
C VAL A 131 -31.63 19.91 -6.80
N ALA A 132 -32.49 19.18 -7.52
CA ALA A 132 -32.33 17.86 -8.09
C ALA A 132 -31.20 17.66 -9.13
N GLN A 133 -30.81 16.38 -9.22
CA GLN A 133 -29.92 15.65 -10.14
C GLN A 133 -29.82 16.17 -11.60
N PRO A 134 -28.70 15.92 -12.31
CA PRO A 134 -28.48 14.61 -12.95
C PRO A 134 -27.13 13.98 -12.56
N THR A 135 -27.14 12.68 -12.29
CA THR A 135 -25.98 11.86 -11.96
C THR A 135 -24.98 11.77 -13.13
N THR A 136 -23.94 12.60 -13.10
CA THR A 136 -22.67 12.30 -13.77
C THR A 136 -21.81 11.48 -12.81
N HIS A 137 -21.54 10.23 -13.19
CA HIS A 137 -20.59 9.36 -12.49
C HIS A 137 -19.18 9.96 -12.60
N THR A 138 -18.82 10.81 -11.65
CA THR A 138 -17.41 11.10 -11.34
C THR A 138 -16.78 9.80 -10.86
N ALA A 139 -15.90 9.21 -11.67
CA ALA A 139 -15.05 8.12 -11.23
C ALA A 139 -14.11 8.69 -10.16
N GLN A 140 -14.50 8.55 -8.89
CA GLN A 140 -13.62 8.74 -7.76
C GLN A 140 -12.42 7.82 -7.97
N GLN A 141 -11.24 8.41 -8.16
CA GLN A 141 -9.97 7.68 -8.12
C GLN A 141 -9.96 6.88 -6.82
N PHE A 142 -10.03 5.57 -6.99
CA PHE A 142 -10.04 4.63 -5.89
C PHE A 142 -8.65 4.62 -5.27
N ASN A 143 -8.47 5.40 -4.21
CA ASN A 143 -7.22 5.48 -3.49
C ASN A 143 -7.09 4.24 -2.58
N LEU A 144 -6.36 3.22 -3.05
CA LEU A 144 -6.23 1.93 -2.38
C LEU A 144 -5.63 2.04 -0.97
N ASP A 145 -4.76 3.03 -0.75
CA ASP A 145 -4.08 3.25 0.53
C ASP A 145 -5.02 3.79 1.63
N HIS A 146 -6.16 4.38 1.24
CA HIS A 146 -7.18 4.88 2.17
C HIS A 146 -8.54 4.20 2.01
N TYR A 147 -8.69 3.28 1.05
CA TYR A 147 -9.98 2.61 0.84
C TYR A 147 -10.15 1.46 1.81
N ARG A 148 -11.03 1.67 2.79
CA ARG A 148 -11.56 0.62 3.65
C ARG A 148 -13.02 0.38 3.28
N PRO A 149 -13.44 -0.85 2.92
CA PRO A 149 -14.85 -1.14 2.68
C PRO A 149 -15.68 -0.79 3.91
N ALA A 150 -16.73 0.02 3.75
CA ALA A 150 -17.58 0.45 4.86
C ALA A 150 -18.59 -0.65 5.25
N ASN A 151 -18.97 -1.47 4.27
CA ASN A 151 -19.90 -2.58 4.46
C ASN A 151 -19.45 -3.83 3.68
N ARG A 152 -20.16 -4.93 3.89
CA ARG A 152 -19.90 -6.22 3.25
C ARG A 152 -19.98 -6.12 1.73
N GLU A 153 -21.00 -5.45 1.21
CA GLU A 153 -21.25 -5.32 -0.23
C GLU A 153 -20.09 -4.59 -0.93
N ASP A 154 -19.58 -3.52 -0.30
CA ASP A 154 -18.41 -2.78 -0.76
C ASP A 154 -17.17 -3.68 -0.87
N ALA A 155 -16.99 -4.63 0.05
CA ALA A 155 -15.88 -5.59 0.00
C ALA A 155 -16.03 -6.56 -1.17
N PHE A 156 -17.24 -7.05 -1.43
CA PHE A 156 -17.52 -7.92 -2.58
C PHE A 156 -17.38 -7.19 -3.93
N ILE A 157 -17.65 -5.88 -3.98
CA ILE A 157 -17.34 -5.06 -5.17
C ILE A 157 -15.84 -5.08 -5.46
N LEU A 158 -14.97 -5.04 -4.45
CA LEU A 158 -13.51 -5.16 -4.65
C LEU A 158 -13.11 -6.54 -5.14
N ILE A 159 -13.68 -7.59 -4.56
CA ILE A 159 -13.42 -8.97 -4.99
C ILE A 159 -13.76 -9.13 -6.46
N ARG A 160 -14.90 -8.59 -6.91
CA ARG A 160 -15.31 -8.61 -8.34
C ARG A 160 -14.33 -7.86 -9.24
N LYS A 161 -13.81 -6.71 -8.79
CA LYS A 161 -12.75 -5.98 -9.52
C LYS A 161 -11.45 -6.79 -9.63
N LEU A 162 -11.05 -7.47 -8.56
CA LEU A 162 -9.87 -8.34 -8.56
C LEU A 162 -10.06 -9.55 -9.48
N ILE A 163 -11.26 -10.16 -9.51
CA ILE A 163 -11.58 -11.25 -10.45
C ILE A 163 -11.34 -10.79 -11.90
N VAL A 164 -11.86 -9.63 -12.29
CA VAL A 164 -11.69 -9.09 -13.65
C VAL A 164 -10.20 -8.88 -13.95
N PHE A 165 -9.47 -8.25 -13.04
CA PHE A 165 -8.03 -8.03 -13.18
C PHE A 165 -7.25 -9.33 -13.38
N PHE A 166 -7.48 -10.34 -12.52
CA PHE A 166 -6.76 -11.61 -12.62
C PHE A 166 -7.16 -12.43 -13.87
N LYS A 167 -8.38 -12.27 -14.38
CA LYS A 167 -8.78 -12.91 -15.65
C LYS A 167 -8.12 -12.28 -16.87
N GLU A 168 -7.88 -10.98 -16.83
CA GLU A 168 -7.19 -10.25 -17.90
C GLU A 168 -5.68 -10.48 -17.89
N THR A 169 -5.09 -10.55 -16.70
CA THR A 169 -3.64 -10.68 -16.51
C THR A 169 -3.15 -12.14 -16.50
N GLU A 170 -3.90 -13.04 -15.86
CA GLU A 170 -3.54 -14.45 -15.70
C GLU A 170 -4.79 -15.37 -15.83
N PRO A 171 -5.35 -15.55 -17.04
CA PRO A 171 -6.63 -16.23 -17.24
C PRO A 171 -6.68 -17.69 -16.79
N HIS A 172 -5.52 -18.36 -16.68
CA HIS A 172 -5.40 -19.74 -16.22
C HIS A 172 -4.86 -19.86 -14.80
N SER A 173 -4.73 -18.75 -14.07
CA SER A 173 -4.28 -18.77 -12.69
C SER A 173 -5.36 -19.37 -11.78
N PRO A 174 -4.99 -20.28 -10.86
CA PRO A 174 -5.94 -20.78 -9.87
C PRO A 174 -6.49 -19.66 -8.98
N ILE A 175 -5.81 -18.50 -8.90
CA ILE A 175 -6.28 -17.36 -8.10
C ILE A 175 -7.60 -16.80 -8.64
N ALA A 176 -7.71 -16.60 -9.95
CA ALA A 176 -8.93 -16.08 -10.57
C ALA A 176 -10.15 -16.97 -10.29
N TYR A 177 -9.98 -18.29 -10.48
CA TYR A 177 -11.03 -19.28 -10.21
C TYR A 177 -11.43 -19.34 -8.74
N ASN A 178 -10.47 -19.26 -7.81
CA ASN A 178 -10.78 -19.26 -6.39
C ASN A 178 -11.51 -17.99 -5.96
N LEU A 179 -11.16 -16.82 -6.50
CA LEU A 179 -11.87 -15.57 -6.21
C LEU A 179 -13.32 -15.60 -6.72
N GLU A 180 -13.57 -16.16 -7.91
CA GLU A 180 -14.94 -16.38 -8.42
C GLU A 180 -15.76 -17.28 -7.49
N ARG A 181 -15.15 -18.37 -7.01
CA ARG A 181 -15.78 -19.29 -6.06
C ARG A 181 -16.09 -18.59 -4.72
N ILE A 182 -15.16 -17.81 -4.18
CA ILE A 182 -15.36 -17.03 -2.96
C ILE A 182 -16.48 -15.99 -3.15
N ASN A 183 -16.54 -15.32 -4.30
CA ASN A 183 -17.61 -14.39 -4.60
C ASN A 183 -18.98 -15.10 -4.60
N ARG A 184 -19.09 -16.30 -5.18
CA ARG A 184 -20.31 -17.12 -5.15
C ARG A 184 -20.70 -17.53 -3.73
N TRP A 185 -19.75 -17.97 -2.92
CA TRP A 185 -19.99 -18.31 -1.52
C TRP A 185 -20.51 -17.13 -0.70
N GLY A 186 -20.17 -15.90 -1.10
CA GLY A 186 -20.72 -14.68 -0.53
C GLY A 186 -22.23 -14.52 -0.69
N ASP A 187 -22.84 -15.17 -1.68
CA ASP A 187 -24.28 -15.06 -1.91
C ASP A 187 -25.07 -16.19 -1.22
N LEU A 188 -24.38 -17.23 -0.72
CA LEU A 188 -24.99 -18.39 -0.09
C LEU A 188 -25.29 -18.15 1.38
N SER A 189 -26.39 -18.72 1.85
CA SER A 189 -26.61 -18.89 3.29
C SER A 189 -25.61 -19.90 3.87
N LEU A 190 -25.35 -19.81 5.17
CA LEU A 190 -24.42 -20.72 5.84
C LEU A 190 -24.76 -22.23 5.60
N PRO A 191 -26.02 -22.68 5.68
CA PRO A 191 -26.34 -24.08 5.38
C PRO A 191 -26.04 -24.49 3.93
N GLU A 192 -26.28 -23.60 2.95
CA GLU A 192 -25.99 -23.85 1.54
C GLU A 192 -24.48 -23.90 1.28
N LEU A 193 -23.72 -23.00 1.91
CA LEU A 193 -22.26 -22.96 1.82
C LEU A 193 -21.63 -24.25 2.37
N ILE A 194 -22.11 -24.73 3.53
CA ILE A 194 -21.67 -26.00 4.11
C ILE A 194 -22.01 -27.17 3.19
N GLY A 195 -23.17 -27.11 2.52
CA GLY A 195 -23.57 -28.10 1.53
C GLY A 195 -22.61 -28.22 0.35
N GLU A 196 -21.97 -27.11 -0.05
CA GLU A 196 -20.98 -27.06 -1.12
C GLU A 196 -19.56 -27.40 -0.66
N LEU A 197 -19.16 -26.98 0.54
CA LEU A 197 -17.84 -27.25 1.10
C LEU A 197 -17.66 -28.71 1.53
N ILE A 198 -18.72 -29.31 2.09
CA ILE A 198 -18.70 -30.67 2.60
C ILE A 198 -19.57 -31.54 1.69
N THR A 199 -18.90 -32.29 0.81
CA THR A 199 -19.56 -33.20 -0.13
C THR A 199 -20.02 -34.51 0.52
N ASP A 200 -19.47 -34.86 1.69
CA ASP A 200 -19.86 -36.05 2.44
C ASP A 200 -21.08 -35.77 3.34
N ASP A 201 -22.17 -36.51 3.08
CA ASP A 201 -23.43 -36.42 3.83
C ASP A 201 -23.26 -36.72 5.32
N SER A 202 -22.38 -37.67 5.68
CA SER A 202 -22.14 -38.06 7.06
C SER A 202 -21.42 -36.95 7.84
N ALA A 203 -20.34 -36.42 7.26
CA ALA A 203 -19.61 -35.28 7.83
C ALA A 203 -20.50 -34.04 7.96
N ARG A 204 -21.35 -33.76 6.97
CA ARG A 204 -22.29 -32.63 6.99
C ARG A 204 -23.35 -32.77 8.06
N ALA A 205 -23.94 -33.95 8.21
CA ALA A 205 -24.92 -34.23 9.26
C ALA A 205 -24.31 -34.07 10.66
N ASN A 206 -23.07 -34.51 10.85
CA ASN A 206 -22.36 -34.33 12.11
C ASN A 206 -22.07 -32.85 12.41
N PHE A 207 -21.61 -32.09 11.40
CA PHE A 207 -21.36 -30.66 11.52
C PHE A 207 -22.64 -29.89 11.91
N ASN A 208 -23.76 -30.17 11.25
CA ASN A 208 -25.05 -29.55 11.56
C ASN A 208 -25.52 -29.90 12.99
N LYS A 209 -25.32 -31.15 13.42
CA LYS A 209 -25.66 -31.60 14.79
C LYS A 209 -24.83 -30.89 15.87
N ILE A 210 -23.55 -30.61 15.60
CA ILE A 210 -22.65 -29.92 16.54
C ILE A 210 -22.95 -28.42 16.59
N THR A 211 -23.28 -27.81 15.45
CA THR A 211 -23.42 -26.35 15.32
C THR A 211 -24.86 -25.84 15.43
N GLY A 212 -25.86 -26.72 15.33
CA GLY A 212 -27.28 -26.35 15.36
C GLY A 212 -27.77 -25.64 14.08
N VAL A 213 -26.96 -25.65 13.01
CA VAL A 213 -27.30 -25.01 11.73
C VAL A 213 -28.15 -25.97 10.91
N GLU A 214 -29.44 -25.70 10.81
CA GLU A 214 -30.38 -26.47 9.98
C GLU A 214 -30.50 -25.85 8.58
N VAL A 215 -30.58 -26.70 7.56
CA VAL A 215 -30.82 -26.28 6.17
C VAL A 215 -32.28 -25.85 6.04
N ILE A 216 -32.53 -24.54 6.07
CA ILE A 216 -33.85 -23.99 5.78
C ILE A 216 -34.03 -24.03 4.26
N ASN A 217 -34.54 -25.13 3.73
CA ASN A 217 -34.98 -25.19 2.33
C ASN A 217 -36.23 -24.31 2.17
N LYS A 218 -36.13 -23.26 1.35
CA LYS A 218 -37.27 -22.48 0.86
C LYS A 218 -37.75 -23.02 -0.48
#